data_AF-A0A1V4QEL0-F1
#
_entry.id   AF-A0A1V4QEL0-F1
#
_cell.length_a   1.000
_cell.length_b   1.000
_cell.length_c   1.000
_cell.angle_alpha   90.00
_cell.angle_beta   90.00
_cell.angle_gamma   90.00
#
_symmetry.space_group_name_H-M   'P 1'
#
loop_
_entity.id
_entity.type
_entity.pdbx_description
1 polymer ?
#
loop_
_entity_poly.entity_id
_entity_poly.type
_entity_poly.pdbx_seq_one_letter_code
_entity_poly.pdbx_strand_id
1 'polypeptide(L)'
;MKSECYSAPFTNIAPYYDTLMSFVNYPSWVSYIETLLVANNIEAKKILDLACGTGTCLKLWAQRGYQVLGMDRSLPMLEICKQKR
;
A
#
# COMPACT_ATOMS: atom_id res chain seq x y z
N MET A 1 -8.36 29.93 23.43
CA MET A 1 -7.16 29.36 22.78
C MET A 1 -7.63 28.27 21.85
N LYS A 2 -7.46 28.40 20.53
CA LYS A 2 -7.98 27.41 19.56
C LYS A 2 -7.29 26.07 19.82
N SER A 3 -8.07 25.03 20.08
CA SER A 3 -7.59 23.65 20.10
C SER A 3 -7.00 23.33 18.73
N GLU A 4 -5.70 23.07 18.65
CA GLU A 4 -5.13 22.41 17.49
C GLU A 4 -5.88 21.08 17.33
N CYS A 5 -6.67 20.96 16.27
CA CYS A 5 -7.46 19.77 16.00
C CYS A 5 -6.47 18.67 15.61
N TYR A 6 -6.17 17.77 16.55
CA TYR A 6 -5.34 16.61 16.30
C TYR A 6 -5.94 15.80 15.14
N SER A 7 -5.23 15.77 14.00
CA SER A 7 -5.53 14.85 12.92
C SER A 7 -4.76 13.56 13.15
N ALA A 8 -5.44 12.41 13.10
CA ALA A 8 -4.76 11.12 13.18
C ALA A 8 -3.66 11.02 12.10
N PRO A 9 -2.54 10.32 12.37
CA PRO A 9 -1.45 10.18 11.41
C PRO A 9 -1.92 9.76 10.02
N PHE A 10 -1.25 10.28 8.99
CA PHE A 10 -1.56 10.05 7.58
C PHE A 10 -2.90 10.63 7.07
N THR A 11 -3.75 11.22 7.92
CA THR A 11 -5.06 11.79 7.51
C THR A 11 -4.91 12.91 6.48
N ASN A 12 -4.16 13.96 6.82
CA ASN A 12 -4.10 15.17 5.98
C ASN A 12 -3.19 14.99 4.76
N ILE A 13 -2.24 14.06 4.81
CA ILE A 13 -1.31 13.81 3.71
C ILE A 13 -1.82 12.76 2.72
N ALA A 14 -2.84 11.97 3.08
CA ALA A 14 -3.40 10.94 2.21
C ALA A 14 -3.61 11.39 0.75
N PRO A 15 -4.31 12.50 0.44
CA PRO A 15 -4.54 12.92 -0.95
C PRO A 15 -3.27 13.30 -1.73
N TYR A 16 -2.16 13.58 -1.03
CA TYR A 16 -0.89 13.96 -1.64
C TYR A 16 0.16 12.84 -1.55
N TYR A 17 -0.16 11.74 -0.87
CA TYR A 17 0.83 10.74 -0.45
C TYR A 17 1.54 10.10 -1.64
N ASP A 18 0.81 9.74 -2.69
CA ASP A 18 1.40 9.14 -3.89
C ASP A 18 2.36 10.10 -4.61
N THR A 19 2.02 11.39 -4.67
CA THR A 19 2.87 12.43 -5.26
C THR A 19 4.14 12.61 -4.42
N LEU A 20 3.98 12.69 -3.09
CA LEU A 20 5.10 12.78 -2.15
C LEU A 20 6.05 11.58 -2.29
N MET A 21 5.50 10.38 -2.49
CA MET A 21 6.27 9.14 -2.61
C MET A 21 6.65 8.77 -4.04
N SER A 22 6.47 9.66 -5.01
CA SER A 22 6.68 9.39 -6.44
C SER A 22 8.10 8.97 -6.81
N PHE A 23 9.08 9.31 -5.99
CA PHE A 23 10.48 8.91 -6.16
C PHE A 23 10.78 7.47 -5.71
N VAL A 24 9.85 6.82 -4.99
CA VAL A 24 10.03 5.46 -4.47
C VAL A 24 9.76 4.43 -5.56
N ASN A 25 10.71 3.51 -5.75
CA ASN A 25 10.61 2.44 -6.72
C ASN A 25 9.79 1.23 -6.17
N TYR A 26 8.47 1.42 -6.04
CA TYR A 26 7.55 0.35 -5.63
C TYR A 26 7.60 -0.91 -6.51
N PRO A 27 7.74 -0.83 -7.85
CA PRO A 27 7.90 -2.01 -8.69
C PRO A 27 9.08 -2.89 -8.30
N SER A 28 10.21 -2.28 -7.90
CA SER A 28 11.38 -3.03 -7.43
C SER A 28 11.10 -3.77 -6.13
N TRP A 29 10.37 -3.16 -5.18
CA TRP A 29 9.99 -3.82 -3.93
C TRP A 29 9.10 -5.03 -4.18
N VAL A 30 8.09 -4.88 -5.03
CA VAL A 30 7.19 -5.98 -5.44
C VAL A 30 7.99 -7.12 -6.08
N SER A 31 8.88 -6.82 -7.02
CA SER A 31 9.73 -7.83 -7.67
C SER A 31 10.71 -8.50 -6.70
N TYR A 32 11.22 -7.77 -5.72
CA TYR A 32 12.10 -8.33 -4.70
C TYR A 32 11.36 -9.36 -3.84
N ILE A 33 10.14 -9.04 -3.39
CA ILE A 33 9.32 -10.00 -2.65
C ILE A 33 9.02 -11.25 -3.50
N GLU A 34 8.68 -11.09 -4.78
CA GLU A 34 8.47 -12.23 -5.69
C GLU A 34 9.71 -13.11 -5.83
N THR A 35 10.90 -12.50 -5.90
CA THR A 35 12.18 -13.23 -5.91
C THR A 35 12.34 -14.07 -4.65
N LEU A 36 11.97 -13.54 -3.48
CA LEU A 36 12.01 -14.28 -2.23
C LEU A 36 10.98 -15.42 -2.21
N LEU A 37 9.78 -15.22 -2.74
CA LEU A 37 8.76 -16.28 -2.84
C LEU A 37 9.28 -17.45 -3.68
N VAL A 38 9.86 -17.17 -4.86
CA VAL A 38 10.45 -18.19 -5.74
C VAL A 38 11.60 -18.90 -5.06
N ALA A 39 12.53 -18.16 -4.44
CA ALA A 39 13.69 -18.75 -3.76
C ALA A 39 13.31 -19.69 -2.61
N ASN A 40 12.14 -19.51 -2.01
CA ASN A 40 11.60 -20.34 -0.93
C ASN A 40 10.54 -21.34 -1.41
N ASN A 41 10.35 -21.52 -2.72
CA ASN A 41 9.33 -22.39 -3.31
C ASN A 41 7.90 -22.11 -2.79
N ILE A 42 7.56 -20.84 -2.57
CA ILE A 42 6.24 -20.41 -2.12
C ILE A 42 5.36 -20.12 -3.35
N GLU A 43 4.34 -20.95 -3.57
CA GLU A 43 3.38 -20.81 -4.68
C GLU A 43 2.12 -20.02 -4.31
N ALA A 44 2.06 -19.47 -3.10
CA ALA A 44 0.90 -18.76 -2.60
C ALA A 44 0.57 -17.54 -3.49
N LYS A 45 -0.65 -17.51 -4.05
CA LYS A 45 -1.16 -16.38 -4.83
C LYS A 45 -1.93 -15.36 -4.01
N LYS A 46 -1.84 -15.42 -2.68
CA LYS A 46 -2.55 -14.52 -1.76
C LYS A 46 -1.55 -13.67 -0.98
N ILE A 47 -1.71 -12.35 -1.03
CA ILE A 47 -0.86 -11.40 -0.30
C ILE A 47 -1.72 -10.59 0.66
N LEU A 48 -1.28 -10.50 1.91
CA LEU A 48 -1.79 -9.56 2.90
C LEU A 48 -0.73 -8.48 3.14
N ASP A 49 -1.04 -7.23 2.82
CA ASP A 49 -0.19 -6.07 3.06
C ASP A 49 -0.68 -5.30 4.30
N LEU A 50 0.14 -5.26 5.34
CA LEU A 50 -0.15 -4.58 6.60
C LEU A 50 0.47 -3.18 6.56
N ALA A 51 -0.32 -2.17 6.95
CA ALA A 51 -0.02 -0.76 6.72
C ALA A 51 0.13 -0.43 5.22
N CYS A 52 -0.84 -0.91 4.42
CA CYS A 52 -0.79 -0.82 2.96
C CYS A 52 -0.90 0.62 2.40
N GLY A 53 -1.21 1.60 3.24
CA GLY A 53 -1.37 3.00 2.86
C GLY A 53 -2.39 3.18 1.74
N THR A 54 -2.00 3.93 0.70
CA THR A 54 -2.81 4.18 -0.50
C THR A 54 -2.82 3.00 -1.47
N GLY A 55 -2.25 1.85 -1.12
CA GLY A 55 -2.37 0.60 -1.88
C GLY A 55 -1.52 0.49 -3.15
N THR A 56 -0.40 1.21 -3.25
CA THR A 56 0.46 1.16 -4.46
C THR A 56 1.02 -0.24 -4.71
N CYS A 57 1.58 -0.91 -3.69
CA CYS A 57 2.07 -2.28 -3.85
C CYS A 57 0.94 -3.28 -4.13
N LEU A 58 -0.20 -3.15 -3.43
CA LEU A 58 -1.39 -3.96 -3.68
C LEU A 58 -1.82 -3.94 -5.14
N LYS A 59 -1.90 -2.74 -5.76
CA LYS A 59 -2.23 -2.60 -7.19
C LYS A 59 -1.23 -3.34 -8.07
N LEU A 60 0.06 -3.20 -7.80
CA LEU A 60 1.12 -3.85 -8.58
C LEU A 60 1.06 -5.38 -8.45
N TRP A 61 0.88 -5.93 -7.25
CA TRP A 61 0.69 -7.38 -7.05
C TRP A 61 -0.60 -7.87 -7.72
N ALA A 62 -1.71 -7.12 -7.63
CA ALA A 62 -2.96 -7.48 -8.29
C ALA A 62 -2.79 -7.57 -9.82
N GLN A 63 -2.09 -6.61 -10.43
CA GLN A 63 -1.75 -6.62 -11.86
C GLN A 63 -0.88 -7.83 -12.27
N ARG A 64 -0.11 -8.38 -11.33
CA ARG A 64 0.70 -9.60 -11.53
C ARG A 64 -0.06 -10.90 -11.23
N GLY A 65 -1.36 -10.82 -10.94
CA GLY A 65 -2.23 -11.99 -10.76
C GLY A 65 -2.33 -12.52 -9.34
N TYR A 66 -1.84 -11.76 -8.34
CA TYR A 66 -2.06 -12.09 -6.93
C TYR A 66 -3.46 -11.64 -6.49
N GLN A 67 -4.09 -12.46 -5.66
CA GLN A 67 -5.21 -12.03 -4.84
C GLN A 67 -4.66 -11.24 -3.65
N VAL A 68 -5.04 -9.97 -3.54
CA VAL A 68 -4.47 -9.07 -2.53
C VAL A 68 -5.50 -8.65 -1.48
N LEU A 69 -5.03 -8.49 -0.24
CA LEU A 69 -5.77 -7.91 0.87
C LEU A 69 -4.90 -6.82 1.51
N GLY A 70 -5.47 -5.65 1.72
CA GLY A 70 -4.80 -4.53 2.37
C GLY A 70 -5.42 -4.21 3.71
N MET A 71 -4.59 -3.91 4.71
CA MET A 71 -5.01 -3.35 5.98
C MET A 71 -4.20 -2.10 6.30
N ASP A 72 -4.89 -1.03 6.69
CA ASP A 72 -4.25 0.18 7.19
C ASP A 72 -5.12 0.78 8.31
N ARG A 73 -4.48 1.47 9.25
CA ARG A 73 -5.17 2.17 10.34
C ARG A 73 -5.83 3.46 9.85
N SER A 74 -5.27 4.09 8.82
CA SER A 74 -5.73 5.37 8.30
C SER A 74 -6.87 5.18 7.31
N LEU A 75 -8.09 5.51 7.73
CA LEU A 75 -9.26 5.49 6.84
C LEU A 75 -9.06 6.36 5.58
N PRO A 76 -8.52 7.59 5.64
CA PRO A 76 -8.24 8.37 4.44
C PRO A 76 -7.29 7.68 3.45
N MET A 77 -6.28 6.95 3.94
CA MET A 77 -5.39 6.16 3.09
C MET A 77 -6.14 5.00 2.41
N LEU A 78 -7.00 4.31 3.17
CA LEU A 78 -7.84 3.23 2.65
C LEU A 78 -8.87 3.70 1.62
N GLU A 79 -9.42 4.91 1.76
CA GLU A 79 -10.34 5.47 0.76
C GLU A 79 -9.64 5.66 -0.59
N ILE A 80 -8.39 6.14 -0.61
CA ILE A 80 -7.59 6.23 -1.83
C ILE A 80 -7.21 4.83 -2.33
N CYS A 81 -6.84 3.91 -1.43
CA CYS A 81 -6.54 2.52 -1.78
C CYS A 81 -7.71 1.86 -2.53
N LYS A 82 -8.96 2.10 -2.11
CA LYS A 82 -10.15 1.55 -2.77
C LYS A 82 -10.35 2.09 -4.19
N GLN A 83 -9.93 3.33 -4.45
CA GLN A 83 -10.04 3.96 -5.78
C GLN A 83 -9.03 3.41 -6.79
N LYS A 84 -7.96 2.75 -6.33
CA LYS A 84 -6.91 2.16 -7.19
C LYS A 84 -7.20 0.74 -7.68
N ARG A 85 -8.39 0.19 -7.34
CA ARG A 85 -8.82 -1.15 -7.75
C ARG A 85 -8.99 -1.27 -9.26
#